data_AF-A0A940AHD3-F1
#
_entry.id   AF-A0A940AHD3-F1
#
_cell.length_a   1.000
_cell.length_b   1.000
_cell.length_c   1.000
_cell.angle_alpha   90.00
_cell.angle_beta   90.00
_cell.angle_gamma   90.00
#
_symmetry.space_group_name_H-M   'P 1'
#
loop_
_entity.id
_entity.type
_entity.pdbx_description
1 polymer ?
#
loop_
_entity_poly.entity_id
_entity_poly.type
_entity_poly.pdbx_seq_one_letter_code
_entity_poly.pdbx_strand_id
1 'polypeptide(L)'
;MKCRNCGAEIRESAKFCENCGAPVEVEVNETSAMNEAPAAKEEVVATATEETVSAAAADGEASFAEIKGAFSPIPEEPVKKKKPVWVGITAAVVALVAIAALVVCCTKVGGNWFRKTFFSPEKYLAYVLQDNFGKSIDERLTVYDEYIKNYGGPDNADSNIKFEVALGDEFSNYIGEYASELSPEAEWVTWIKKATIEYGSNSFEGDKEIRVKLGVNDVDVISASVDLMKDRNLYITVPELCGKALHMEVSQEVMDEITKITDMSKAVYKELPTKPELQNISKKYLKAIFDNVKDVKRTSDTISVEDISVKSTVLTMDLDDVVLTQMEIDILEEFLEDEEFEKIWNRVYAAYEEVISDASSVASLPDRADSYEEIKSKAQTALDAAKEKRAKLQDKTLENEVQAVITVYVDNKGTINGWDIHDSEVTFSYIQPSKGGRFGVEVVMDGLGEAGDFDNLTITGIGKESAYVITAELTAVADDEKLFDIIINNVDKSISTKGEGSFDVAITNVNFGENSESDLEVLKDIIGDTNVGFYYKGTVSKKNAEATMSIGNGEKDLFSVGLVIDIKDGSALDVAGKDSALELDLDDDMTWIAIIKEVDDETLAKNLREAGANEDLAATVEEGIAYFKSIADYY
;
A
#
# COMPACT_ATOMS: atom_id res chain seq x y z
N MET A 1 29.13 -19.51 17.66
CA MET A 1 29.48 -18.12 18.09
C MET A 1 28.31 -17.47 18.81
N LYS A 2 28.43 -16.24 19.36
CA LYS A 2 27.29 -15.50 19.96
C LYS A 2 26.96 -14.25 19.15
N CYS A 3 25.67 -13.95 19.03
CA CYS A 3 25.19 -12.75 18.35
C CYS A 3 25.69 -11.48 19.04
N ARG A 4 26.34 -10.58 18.30
CA ARG A 4 26.79 -9.29 18.83
C ARG A 4 25.63 -8.35 19.18
N ASN A 5 24.47 -8.52 18.54
CA ASN A 5 23.29 -7.71 18.78
C ASN A 5 22.46 -8.20 19.99
N CYS A 6 22.11 -9.50 20.06
CA CYS A 6 21.20 -10.02 21.09
C CYS A 6 21.80 -11.06 22.05
N GLY A 7 23.07 -11.46 21.89
CA GLY A 7 23.77 -12.40 22.76
C GLY A 7 23.40 -13.89 22.61
N ALA A 8 22.46 -14.23 21.72
CA ALA A 8 22.03 -15.62 21.48
C ALA A 8 23.14 -16.48 20.84
N GLU A 9 23.15 -17.79 21.09
CA GLU A 9 24.05 -18.72 20.41
C GLU A 9 23.70 -18.87 18.93
N ILE A 10 24.72 -18.86 18.09
CA ILE A 10 24.64 -18.93 16.63
C ILE A 10 25.42 -20.17 16.17
N ARG A 11 24.78 -21.00 15.32
CA ARG A 11 25.37 -22.17 14.66
C ARG A 11 26.51 -21.74 13.73
N GLU A 12 27.56 -22.56 13.59
CA GLU A 12 28.81 -22.21 12.89
C GLU A 12 28.68 -21.93 11.38
N SER A 13 27.49 -22.08 10.79
CA SER A 13 27.20 -21.78 9.38
C SER A 13 26.03 -20.82 9.17
N ALA A 14 25.49 -20.22 10.23
CA ALA A 14 24.34 -19.32 10.12
C ALA A 14 24.79 -17.93 9.67
N LYS A 15 24.31 -17.49 8.49
CA LYS A 15 24.57 -16.15 7.94
C LYS A 15 23.89 -15.02 8.73
N PHE A 16 22.84 -15.35 9.49
CA PHE A 16 22.07 -14.42 10.32
C PHE A 16 21.74 -15.06 11.67
N CYS A 17 21.57 -14.24 12.70
CA CYS A 17 21.13 -14.70 14.01
C CYS A 17 19.67 -15.16 13.95
N GLU A 18 19.45 -16.46 14.17
CA GLU A 18 18.10 -17.07 14.16
C GLU A 18 17.13 -16.47 15.20
N ASN A 19 17.62 -15.68 16.17
CA ASN A 19 16.80 -15.07 17.21
C ASN A 19 16.45 -13.59 16.95
N CYS A 20 17.29 -12.81 16.26
CA CYS A 20 17.07 -11.38 16.08
C CYS A 20 17.33 -10.87 14.65
N GLY A 21 17.63 -11.76 13.70
CA GLY A 21 17.84 -11.43 12.29
C GLY A 21 19.14 -10.70 11.96
N ALA A 22 19.97 -10.33 12.94
CA ALA A 22 21.21 -9.60 12.67
C ALA A 22 22.21 -10.43 11.85
N PRO A 23 22.88 -9.87 10.82
CA PRO A 23 23.87 -10.57 10.02
C PRO A 23 25.08 -11.00 10.86
N VAL A 24 25.66 -12.13 10.48
CA VAL A 24 26.82 -12.73 11.14
C VAL A 24 28.03 -12.46 10.25
N GLU A 25 28.87 -11.51 10.65
CA GLU A 25 30.14 -11.23 9.98
C GLU A 25 31.07 -12.45 10.12
N VAL A 26 31.34 -13.12 8.99
CA VAL A 26 32.34 -14.20 8.91
C VAL A 26 33.63 -13.58 8.39
N GLU A 27 34.65 -13.46 9.24
CA GLU A 27 36.01 -13.13 8.78
C GLU A 27 36.56 -14.31 7.98
N VAL A 28 36.60 -14.20 6.65
CA VAL A 28 37.19 -15.20 5.76
C VAL A 28 38.70 -14.92 5.67
N ASN A 29 39.49 -15.81 6.27
CA ASN A 29 40.94 -15.79 6.14
C ASN A 29 41.31 -16.62 4.90
N GLU A 30 41.69 -15.95 3.81
CA GLU A 30 42.12 -16.60 2.57
C GLU A 30 43.47 -17.30 2.75
N THR A 31 43.55 -18.59 2.41
CA THR A 31 44.78 -19.19 1.86
C THR A 31 44.49 -20.53 1.16
N SER A 32 44.55 -20.46 -0.18
CA SER A 32 45.14 -21.41 -1.15
C SER A 32 45.04 -22.93 -0.94
N ALA A 33 44.44 -23.66 -1.91
CA ALA A 33 45.15 -24.44 -2.94
C ALA A 33 44.28 -25.52 -3.61
N MET A 34 44.33 -25.50 -4.96
CA MET A 34 44.15 -26.59 -5.94
C MET A 34 44.20 -28.05 -5.42
N ASN A 35 43.26 -28.90 -5.83
CA ASN A 35 43.51 -29.98 -6.80
C ASN A 35 42.29 -30.90 -7.07
N GLU A 36 42.05 -31.11 -8.36
CA GLU A 36 41.71 -32.36 -9.07
C GLU A 36 40.66 -33.35 -8.51
N ALA A 37 39.66 -33.62 -9.34
CA ALA A 37 38.86 -34.84 -9.35
C ALA A 37 39.74 -36.09 -9.63
N PRO A 38 39.25 -37.29 -9.29
CA PRO A 38 38.86 -38.14 -10.41
C PRO A 38 37.57 -38.96 -10.19
N ALA A 39 36.99 -39.31 -11.33
CA ALA A 39 35.87 -40.22 -11.56
C ALA A 39 36.11 -41.66 -11.04
N ALA A 40 35.03 -42.40 -10.75
CA ALA A 40 34.62 -43.61 -11.48
C ALA A 40 33.60 -44.51 -10.74
N LYS A 41 32.55 -44.88 -11.50
CA LYS A 41 31.93 -46.22 -11.66
C LYS A 41 30.89 -46.78 -10.66
N GLU A 42 29.66 -46.86 -11.18
CA GLU A 42 28.80 -48.05 -11.40
C GLU A 42 28.85 -49.27 -10.46
N GLU A 43 27.67 -49.61 -9.92
CA GLU A 43 26.94 -50.92 -10.00
C GLU A 43 25.57 -50.70 -9.30
N VAL A 44 24.41 -50.64 -9.97
CA VAL A 44 23.52 -51.70 -10.51
C VAL A 44 23.07 -52.78 -9.50
N VAL A 45 21.77 -53.10 -9.60
CA VAL A 45 21.00 -54.29 -9.17
C VAL A 45 20.03 -54.03 -8.00
N ALA A 46 18.75 -54.41 -8.01
CA ALA A 46 17.74 -54.70 -9.01
C ALA A 46 16.42 -55.01 -8.27
N THR A 47 15.30 -54.77 -8.97
CA THR A 47 14.06 -55.59 -9.03
C THR A 47 13.06 -55.68 -7.87
N ALA A 48 11.82 -55.29 -8.28
CA ALA A 48 10.54 -56.00 -8.15
C ALA A 48 9.88 -56.01 -6.77
N THR A 49 8.58 -55.74 -6.62
CA THR A 49 7.46 -56.28 -7.40
C THR A 49 6.25 -55.33 -7.47
N GLU A 50 5.59 -55.32 -8.64
CA GLU A 50 4.16 -55.03 -8.81
C GLU A 50 3.31 -56.06 -8.05
N GLU A 51 2.15 -55.63 -7.54
CA GLU A 51 0.94 -56.46 -7.60
C GLU A 51 -0.30 -55.56 -7.76
N THR A 52 -0.88 -55.64 -8.96
CA THR A 52 -2.29 -55.39 -9.28
C THR A 52 -3.22 -56.24 -8.41
N VAL A 53 -4.46 -55.81 -8.08
CA VAL A 53 -5.73 -56.31 -8.69
C VAL A 53 -6.92 -55.39 -8.37
N SER A 54 -7.81 -55.32 -9.36
CA SER A 54 -9.09 -54.63 -9.48
C SER A 54 -10.27 -55.25 -8.70
N ALA A 55 -11.22 -54.38 -8.34
CA ALA A 55 -12.70 -54.48 -8.34
C ALA A 55 -13.51 -55.49 -7.48
N ALA A 56 -14.57 -54.91 -6.89
CA ALA A 56 -15.99 -55.34 -6.89
C ALA A 56 -16.65 -55.79 -5.56
N ALA A 57 -17.56 -54.91 -5.10
CA ALA A 57 -18.94 -55.13 -4.67
C ALA A 57 -19.33 -55.88 -3.37
N ALA A 58 -20.30 -55.23 -2.70
CA ALA A 58 -21.48 -55.73 -1.99
C ALA A 58 -21.45 -55.92 -0.46
N ASP A 59 -22.40 -55.20 0.15
CA ASP A 59 -23.28 -55.56 1.27
C ASP A 59 -22.73 -55.88 2.66
N GLY A 60 -23.37 -55.24 3.65
CA GLY A 60 -23.90 -55.96 4.80
C GLY A 60 -23.23 -55.67 6.14
N GLU A 61 -23.96 -54.97 7.00
CA GLU A 61 -23.74 -54.75 8.43
C GLU A 61 -23.56 -56.05 9.25
N ALA A 62 -22.75 -55.98 10.32
CA ALA A 62 -23.00 -56.53 11.66
C ALA A 62 -21.83 -56.16 12.59
N SER A 63 -21.97 -55.23 13.55
CA SER A 63 -22.57 -55.37 14.89
C SER A 63 -21.76 -56.19 15.90
N PHE A 64 -21.48 -55.62 17.07
CA PHE A 64 -21.63 -56.20 18.42
C PHE A 64 -21.57 -54.99 19.39
N ALA A 65 -22.70 -54.47 19.90
CA ALA A 65 -23.39 -54.91 21.13
C ALA A 65 -22.49 -54.82 22.37
N GLU A 66 -22.89 -54.35 23.55
CA GLU A 66 -24.11 -53.77 24.14
C GLU A 66 -23.68 -53.47 25.59
N ILE A 67 -24.10 -52.35 26.20
CA ILE A 67 -24.71 -52.40 27.54
C ILE A 67 -25.89 -51.42 27.53
N LYS A 68 -27.09 -52.01 27.53
CA LYS A 68 -28.37 -51.39 27.88
C LYS A 68 -28.51 -51.30 29.40
N GLY A 69 -29.20 -50.25 29.84
CA GLY A 69 -30.41 -50.43 30.66
C GLY A 69 -30.30 -50.13 32.16
N ALA A 70 -30.91 -49.02 32.58
CA ALA A 70 -32.06 -48.93 33.50
C ALA A 70 -32.22 -47.44 33.88
N PHE A 71 -33.35 -46.79 33.68
CA PHE A 71 -34.71 -47.26 33.94
C PHE A 71 -35.69 -46.94 32.82
N SER A 72 -36.61 -47.89 32.64
CA SER A 72 -37.79 -47.87 31.78
C SER A 72 -39.04 -47.57 32.66
N PRO A 73 -40.30 -47.66 32.16
CA PRO A 73 -41.13 -46.54 31.71
C PRO A 73 -42.45 -46.44 32.54
N ILE A 74 -43.50 -45.81 31.99
CA ILE A 74 -44.97 -46.11 32.06
C ILE A 74 -45.77 -44.78 31.93
N PRO A 75 -46.94 -44.66 31.23
CA PRO A 75 -47.35 -44.98 29.85
C PRO A 75 -48.15 -43.78 29.21
N GLU A 76 -48.82 -43.95 28.06
CA GLU A 76 -49.83 -42.98 27.54
C GLU A 76 -51.27 -43.25 28.06
N GLU A 77 -51.93 -42.13 28.46
CA GLU A 77 -53.38 -41.75 28.50
C GLU A 77 -54.46 -42.57 29.28
N PRO A 78 -55.52 -41.94 29.88
CA PRO A 78 -56.57 -41.20 29.12
C PRO A 78 -57.28 -39.98 29.79
N VAL A 79 -58.06 -39.27 28.95
CA VAL A 79 -58.92 -38.08 29.16
C VAL A 79 -59.82 -38.07 30.43
N LYS A 80 -59.82 -36.96 31.21
CA LYS A 80 -61.04 -36.24 31.74
C LYS A 80 -60.77 -34.92 32.55
N LYS A 81 -61.36 -33.82 32.03
CA LYS A 81 -61.90 -32.53 32.60
C LYS A 81 -61.39 -31.83 33.91
N LYS A 82 -60.97 -30.56 33.70
CA LYS A 82 -61.16 -29.24 34.42
C LYS A 82 -60.39 -28.82 35.73
N LYS A 83 -59.55 -27.77 35.55
CA LYS A 83 -59.28 -26.50 36.35
C LYS A 83 -58.35 -26.56 37.63
N PRO A 84 -57.69 -25.43 38.07
CA PRO A 84 -56.38 -24.91 37.61
C PRO A 84 -55.38 -24.53 38.77
N VAL A 85 -54.26 -23.84 38.42
CA VAL A 85 -53.34 -23.00 39.27
C VAL A 85 -52.17 -23.77 39.94
N TRP A 86 -50.90 -23.31 40.06
CA TRP A 86 -49.95 -22.42 39.36
C TRP A 86 -48.60 -22.57 40.12
N VAL A 87 -47.50 -22.71 39.36
CA VAL A 87 -46.09 -22.31 39.62
C VAL A 87 -45.21 -22.96 40.70
N GLY A 88 -43.98 -23.28 40.27
CA GLY A 88 -42.80 -23.32 41.15
C GLY A 88 -41.52 -23.93 40.56
N ILE A 89 -40.94 -23.28 39.53
CA ILE A 89 -39.49 -23.13 39.27
C ILE A 89 -38.56 -24.34 39.55
N THR A 90 -37.98 -24.95 38.50
CA THR A 90 -36.61 -25.52 38.51
C THR A 90 -36.04 -25.87 37.10
N ALA A 91 -36.54 -25.27 36.03
CA ALA A 91 -35.94 -25.43 34.67
C ALA A 91 -34.81 -24.41 34.36
N ALA A 92 -34.65 -23.38 35.19
CA ALA A 92 -33.72 -22.27 34.94
C ALA A 92 -32.24 -22.63 35.19
N VAL A 93 -31.95 -23.61 36.06
CA VAL A 93 -30.56 -23.92 36.47
C VAL A 93 -29.87 -24.84 35.46
N VAL A 94 -30.60 -25.70 34.75
CA VAL A 94 -30.05 -26.59 33.70
C VAL A 94 -29.86 -25.83 32.37
N ALA A 95 -30.72 -24.85 32.07
CA ALA A 95 -30.53 -23.95 30.95
C ALA A 95 -29.28 -23.05 31.11
N LEU A 96 -28.96 -22.61 32.34
CA LEU A 96 -27.80 -21.77 32.60
C LEU A 96 -26.45 -22.51 32.46
N VAL A 97 -26.39 -23.82 32.67
CA VAL A 97 -25.17 -24.63 32.48
C VAL A 97 -24.95 -24.99 31.00
N ALA A 98 -26.02 -25.19 30.23
CA ALA A 98 -25.95 -25.33 28.77
C ALA A 98 -25.58 -24.00 28.08
N ILE A 99 -26.06 -22.87 28.61
CA ILE A 99 -25.64 -21.53 28.17
C ILE A 99 -24.18 -21.27 28.57
N ALA A 100 -23.72 -21.69 29.75
CA ALA A 100 -22.32 -21.56 30.14
C ALA A 100 -21.37 -22.41 29.26
N ALA A 101 -21.78 -23.60 28.81
CA ALA A 101 -21.03 -24.39 27.83
C ALA A 101 -21.02 -23.76 26.42
N LEU A 102 -22.11 -23.11 26.00
CA LEU A 102 -22.17 -22.31 24.76
C LEU A 102 -21.34 -21.03 24.85
N VAL A 103 -21.25 -20.40 26.02
CA VAL A 103 -20.43 -19.20 26.29
C VAL A 103 -18.94 -19.53 26.32
N VAL A 104 -18.54 -20.74 26.74
CA VAL A 104 -17.14 -21.22 26.64
C VAL A 104 -16.75 -21.57 25.20
N CYS A 105 -17.70 -21.88 24.32
CA CYS A 105 -17.47 -22.01 22.88
C CYS A 105 -17.35 -20.66 22.15
N CYS A 106 -17.53 -19.51 22.81
CA CYS A 106 -17.29 -18.18 22.24
C CYS A 106 -15.80 -17.76 22.24
N THR A 107 -14.87 -18.71 22.19
CA THR A 107 -13.53 -18.43 21.67
C THR A 107 -13.62 -18.40 20.13
N LYS A 108 -12.81 -17.56 19.45
CA LYS A 108 -12.90 -17.31 17.99
C LYS A 108 -13.07 -18.60 17.14
N VAL A 109 -12.44 -19.71 17.56
CA VAL A 109 -12.52 -21.02 16.90
C VAL A 109 -13.86 -21.74 17.16
N GLY A 110 -14.39 -21.72 18.39
CA GLY A 110 -15.68 -22.34 18.72
C GLY A 110 -16.88 -21.59 18.16
N GLY A 111 -16.79 -20.25 18.04
CA GLY A 111 -17.80 -19.41 17.41
C GLY A 111 -17.91 -19.65 15.91
N ASN A 112 -16.77 -19.74 15.19
CA ASN A 112 -16.77 -20.10 13.77
C ASN A 112 -17.25 -21.53 13.55
N TRP A 113 -16.80 -22.51 14.36
CA TRP A 113 -17.28 -23.89 14.28
C TRP A 113 -18.81 -23.97 14.44
N PHE A 114 -19.37 -23.24 15.41
CA PHE A 114 -20.83 -23.15 15.59
C PHE A 114 -21.51 -22.55 14.35
N ARG A 115 -21.03 -21.40 13.85
CA ARG A 115 -21.60 -20.75 12.66
C ARG A 115 -21.51 -21.65 11.43
N LYS A 116 -20.36 -22.25 11.16
CA LYS A 116 -20.17 -23.24 10.09
C LYS A 116 -21.15 -24.41 10.21
N THR A 117 -21.35 -24.94 11.41
CA THR A 117 -22.17 -26.14 11.62
C THR A 117 -23.67 -25.86 11.52
N PHE A 118 -24.12 -24.69 12.02
CA PHE A 118 -25.54 -24.40 12.19
C PHE A 118 -26.09 -23.36 11.22
N PHE A 119 -25.27 -22.54 10.56
CA PHE A 119 -25.73 -21.64 9.51
C PHE A 119 -25.90 -22.40 8.19
N SER A 120 -26.89 -21.98 7.40
CA SER A 120 -26.98 -22.40 6.00
C SER A 120 -25.73 -21.95 5.23
N PRO A 121 -25.40 -22.59 4.09
CA PRO A 121 -24.27 -22.18 3.24
C PRO A 121 -24.21 -20.68 2.96
N GLU A 122 -25.34 -20.08 2.60
CA GLU A 122 -25.49 -18.68 2.24
C GLU A 122 -25.20 -17.77 3.45
N LYS A 123 -25.85 -18.07 4.59
CA LYS A 123 -25.63 -17.32 5.84
C LYS A 123 -24.19 -17.43 6.33
N TYR A 124 -23.54 -18.56 6.09
CA TYR A 124 -22.15 -18.74 6.46
C TYR A 124 -21.20 -17.97 5.54
N LEU A 125 -21.43 -18.00 4.21
CA LEU A 125 -20.64 -17.23 3.26
C LEU A 125 -20.76 -15.73 3.54
N ALA A 126 -21.98 -15.19 3.66
CA ALA A 126 -22.21 -13.78 4.00
C ALA A 126 -21.50 -13.37 5.31
N TYR A 127 -21.54 -14.24 6.34
CA TYR A 127 -20.82 -14.02 7.59
C TYR A 127 -19.30 -13.96 7.39
N VAL A 128 -18.71 -14.92 6.65
CA VAL A 128 -17.27 -14.99 6.42
C VAL A 128 -16.80 -13.74 5.66
N LEU A 129 -17.52 -13.35 4.60
CA LEU A 129 -17.20 -12.16 3.82
C LEU A 129 -17.28 -10.91 4.71
N GLN A 130 -18.38 -10.73 5.44
CA GLN A 130 -18.58 -9.57 6.32
C GLN A 130 -17.52 -9.49 7.43
N ASP A 131 -17.12 -10.61 8.04
CA ASP A 131 -16.12 -10.63 9.11
C ASP A 131 -14.70 -10.36 8.59
N ASN A 132 -14.32 -10.89 7.43
CA ASN A 132 -12.99 -10.68 6.85
C ASN A 132 -12.86 -9.26 6.28
N PHE A 133 -13.81 -8.79 5.47
CA PHE A 133 -13.80 -7.42 4.95
C PHE A 133 -14.00 -6.39 6.06
N GLY A 134 -14.89 -6.65 7.02
CA GLY A 134 -15.15 -5.73 8.13
C GLY A 134 -13.93 -5.47 9.01
N LYS A 135 -13.10 -6.50 9.27
CA LYS A 135 -11.82 -6.34 9.97
C LYS A 135 -10.83 -5.49 9.17
N SER A 136 -10.67 -5.80 7.88
CA SER A 136 -9.78 -5.03 7.00
C SER A 136 -10.19 -3.56 6.90
N ILE A 137 -11.49 -3.27 6.87
CA ILE A 137 -12.01 -1.89 6.83
C ILE A 137 -11.71 -1.19 8.16
N ASP A 138 -11.94 -1.81 9.30
CA ASP A 138 -11.65 -1.21 10.61
C ASP A 138 -10.16 -0.87 10.80
N GLU A 139 -9.27 -1.75 10.34
CA GLU A 139 -7.82 -1.53 10.35
C GLU A 139 -7.44 -0.33 9.48
N ARG A 140 -7.89 -0.28 8.22
CA ARG A 140 -7.62 0.86 7.31
C ARG A 140 -8.18 2.17 7.83
N LEU A 141 -9.40 2.15 8.38
CA LEU A 141 -10.03 3.33 8.96
C LEU A 141 -9.33 3.82 10.23
N THR A 142 -8.58 2.95 10.93
CA THR A 142 -7.75 3.36 12.06
C THR A 142 -6.57 4.21 11.59
N VAL A 143 -5.89 3.78 10.52
CA VAL A 143 -4.80 4.55 9.91
C VAL A 143 -5.31 5.90 9.37
N TYR A 144 -6.46 5.89 8.69
CA TYR A 144 -7.12 7.10 8.21
C TYR A 144 -7.48 8.09 9.34
N ASP A 145 -8.03 7.59 10.45
CA ASP A 145 -8.40 8.41 11.60
C ASP A 145 -7.18 9.04 12.29
N GLU A 146 -6.07 8.30 12.38
CA GLU A 146 -4.79 8.85 12.86
C GLU A 146 -4.23 9.91 11.88
N TYR A 147 -4.33 9.67 10.57
CA TYR A 147 -3.90 10.63 9.55
C TYR A 147 -4.65 11.96 9.68
N ILE A 148 -5.98 11.94 9.73
CA ILE A 148 -6.78 13.18 9.87
C ILE A 148 -6.45 13.92 11.16
N LYS A 149 -6.27 13.21 12.29
CA LYS A 149 -5.95 13.84 13.58
C LYS A 149 -4.60 14.55 13.58
N ASN A 150 -3.60 13.99 12.90
CA ASN A 150 -2.23 14.49 12.95
C ASN A 150 -1.94 15.53 11.84
N TYR A 151 -2.61 15.44 10.69
CA TYR A 151 -2.36 16.32 9.55
C TYR A 151 -3.45 17.40 9.35
N GLY A 152 -4.53 17.37 10.13
CA GLY A 152 -5.65 18.32 10.04
C GLY A 152 -5.43 19.70 10.69
N GLY A 153 -4.21 20.03 11.13
CA GLY A 153 -3.87 21.31 11.75
C GLY A 153 -2.49 21.81 11.35
N PRO A 154 -2.35 22.74 10.38
CA PRO A 154 -1.06 23.26 9.91
C PRO A 154 -0.39 24.25 10.87
N ASP A 155 -0.97 24.51 12.04
CA ASP A 155 -0.40 25.45 13.01
C ASP A 155 0.50 24.70 14.00
N ASN A 156 1.72 25.19 14.23
CA ASN A 156 2.70 24.61 15.16
C ASN A 156 3.26 23.26 14.71
N ALA A 157 3.50 23.11 13.40
CA ALA A 157 4.17 21.97 12.80
C ALA A 157 5.39 22.43 11.98
N ASP A 158 6.44 21.63 12.03
CA ASP A 158 7.63 21.75 11.20
C ASP A 158 7.78 20.47 10.38
N SER A 159 7.70 20.56 9.06
CA SER A 159 7.81 19.44 8.15
C SER A 159 9.01 19.62 7.22
N ASN A 160 9.63 18.50 6.86
CA ASN A 160 10.69 18.43 5.88
C ASN A 160 10.44 17.25 4.95
N ILE A 161 10.49 17.48 3.65
CA ILE A 161 10.37 16.46 2.62
C ILE A 161 11.64 16.53 1.78
N LYS A 162 12.42 15.46 1.76
CA LYS A 162 13.60 15.30 0.91
C LYS A 162 13.31 14.28 -0.17
N PHE A 163 13.44 14.71 -1.42
CA PHE A 163 13.52 13.85 -2.58
C PHE A 163 14.97 13.71 -3.00
N GLU A 164 15.39 12.50 -3.27
CA GLU A 164 16.76 12.17 -3.69
C GLU A 164 16.71 11.31 -4.94
N VAL A 165 17.57 11.62 -5.91
CA VAL A 165 17.83 10.78 -7.07
C VAL A 165 19.32 10.53 -7.13
N ALA A 166 19.75 9.28 -7.24
CA ALA A 166 21.15 8.92 -7.37
C ALA A 166 21.39 7.92 -8.52
N LEU A 167 22.44 8.17 -9.28
CA LEU A 167 22.93 7.33 -10.37
C LEU A 167 24.06 6.45 -9.86
N GLY A 168 24.01 5.18 -10.24
CA GLY A 168 25.11 4.25 -10.06
C GLY A 168 26.32 4.62 -10.89
N ASP A 169 27.51 4.17 -10.46
CA ASP A 169 28.74 4.41 -11.22
C ASP A 169 28.67 3.81 -12.64
N GLU A 170 28.11 2.61 -12.80
CA GLU A 170 28.01 1.96 -14.11
C GLU A 170 27.09 2.75 -15.07
N PHE A 171 25.92 3.16 -14.60
CA PHE A 171 24.98 3.96 -15.40
C PHE A 171 25.52 5.36 -15.70
N SER A 172 26.23 5.97 -14.75
CA SER A 172 26.90 7.26 -14.93
C SER A 172 27.97 7.18 -16.03
N ASN A 173 28.76 6.11 -16.04
CA ASN A 173 29.77 5.88 -17.09
C ASN A 173 29.11 5.69 -18.46
N TYR A 174 28.04 4.88 -18.53
CA TYR A 174 27.29 4.66 -19.77
C TYR A 174 26.70 5.97 -20.34
N ILE A 175 26.07 6.80 -19.50
CA ILE A 175 25.58 8.12 -19.92
C ILE A 175 26.75 9.00 -20.38
N GLY A 176 27.89 8.97 -19.68
CA GLY A 176 29.08 9.73 -20.06
C GLY A 176 29.59 9.36 -21.46
N GLU A 177 29.70 8.06 -21.75
CA GLU A 177 30.06 7.57 -23.09
C GLU A 177 29.04 8.01 -24.14
N TYR A 178 27.74 7.79 -23.90
CA TYR A 178 26.68 8.16 -24.84
C TYR A 178 26.59 9.68 -25.09
N ALA A 179 26.74 10.50 -24.04
CA ALA A 179 26.79 11.94 -24.16
C ALA A 179 27.97 12.39 -25.03
N SER A 180 29.16 11.80 -24.83
CA SER A 180 30.36 12.09 -25.62
C SER A 180 30.19 11.73 -27.11
N GLU A 181 29.38 10.72 -27.43
CA GLU A 181 29.04 10.36 -28.81
C GLU A 181 28.06 11.34 -29.47
N LEU A 182 27.08 11.86 -28.72
CA LEU A 182 26.09 12.82 -29.24
C LEU A 182 26.68 14.21 -29.47
N SER A 183 27.44 14.73 -28.51
CA SER A 183 28.20 15.97 -28.66
C SER A 183 29.29 16.02 -27.59
N PRO A 184 30.54 16.42 -27.95
CA PRO A 184 31.56 16.75 -26.95
C PRO A 184 31.12 17.79 -25.92
N GLU A 185 30.11 18.60 -26.26
CA GLU A 185 29.55 19.65 -25.41
C GLU A 185 28.53 19.10 -24.39
N ALA A 186 28.08 17.84 -24.52
CA ALA A 186 27.09 17.20 -23.63
C ALA A 186 27.70 16.67 -22.32
N GLU A 187 29.01 16.82 -22.11
CA GLU A 187 29.70 16.45 -20.85
C GLU A 187 29.17 17.19 -19.62
N TRP A 188 28.47 18.33 -19.80
CA TRP A 188 27.98 19.19 -18.72
C TRP A 188 27.00 18.54 -17.72
N VAL A 189 26.37 17.40 -18.06
CA VAL A 189 25.49 16.66 -17.14
C VAL A 189 26.16 15.47 -16.45
N THR A 190 27.36 15.06 -16.90
CA THR A 190 27.99 13.79 -16.48
C THR A 190 28.57 13.83 -15.07
N TRP A 191 28.80 15.02 -14.52
CA TRP A 191 29.29 15.20 -13.15
C TRP A 191 28.20 14.97 -12.11
N ILE A 192 26.91 15.02 -12.48
CA ILE A 192 25.78 14.88 -11.55
C ILE A 192 25.55 13.38 -11.30
N LYS A 193 26.02 12.87 -10.16
CA LYS A 193 25.73 11.51 -9.70
C LYS A 193 24.55 11.45 -8.77
N LYS A 194 24.28 12.53 -8.05
CA LYS A 194 23.21 12.61 -7.08
C LYS A 194 22.60 14.00 -7.08
N ALA A 195 21.28 14.08 -7.05
CA ALA A 195 20.53 15.33 -6.94
C ALA A 195 19.51 15.21 -5.81
N THR A 196 19.39 16.25 -4.99
CA THR A 196 18.44 16.31 -3.88
C THR A 196 17.62 17.58 -3.94
N ILE A 197 16.32 17.47 -3.67
CA ILE A 197 15.43 18.59 -3.43
C ILE A 197 14.86 18.40 -2.03
N GLU A 198 15.12 19.36 -1.15
CA GLU A 198 14.50 19.40 0.18
C GLU A 198 13.52 20.56 0.24
N TYR A 199 12.28 20.27 0.63
CA TYR A 199 11.24 21.23 0.90
C TYR A 199 10.88 21.16 2.38
N GLY A 200 11.10 22.26 3.09
CA GLY A 200 10.72 22.43 4.48
C GLY A 200 9.58 23.43 4.62
N SER A 201 8.71 23.22 5.61
CA SER A 201 7.78 24.25 6.03
C SER A 201 7.64 24.25 7.54
N ASN A 202 7.63 25.43 8.16
CA ASN A 202 7.39 25.58 9.58
C ASN A 202 6.29 26.61 9.79
N SER A 203 5.38 26.35 10.71
CA SER A 203 4.44 27.35 11.19
C SER A 203 4.41 27.34 12.70
N PHE A 204 4.50 28.49 13.33
CA PHE A 204 4.52 28.62 14.78
C PHE A 204 3.90 29.96 15.22
N GLU A 205 2.86 29.91 16.06
CA GLU A 205 2.19 31.10 16.61
C GLU A 205 1.85 32.22 15.59
N GLY A 206 1.48 31.83 14.37
CA GLY A 206 1.09 32.73 13.27
C GLY A 206 2.24 33.10 12.32
N ASP A 207 3.48 32.85 12.71
CA ASP A 207 4.65 32.99 11.84
C ASP A 207 4.76 31.75 10.94
N LYS A 208 5.24 31.93 9.71
CA LYS A 208 5.33 30.89 8.68
C LYS A 208 6.66 30.95 7.96
N GLU A 209 7.23 29.79 7.67
CA GLU A 209 8.48 29.65 6.94
C GLU A 209 8.32 28.56 5.87
N ILE A 210 8.85 28.84 4.69
CA ILE A 210 9.08 27.84 3.63
C ILE A 210 10.57 27.81 3.36
N ARG A 211 11.14 26.61 3.30
CA ARG A 211 12.56 26.37 2.97
C ARG A 211 12.64 25.49 1.73
N VAL A 212 13.50 25.85 0.81
CA VAL A 212 13.86 25.02 -0.34
C VAL A 212 15.37 24.89 -0.39
N LYS A 213 15.86 23.68 -0.60
CA LYS A 213 17.28 23.41 -0.73
C LYS A 213 17.51 22.47 -1.91
N LEU A 214 18.44 22.85 -2.78
CA LEU A 214 18.86 22.06 -3.92
C LEU A 214 20.29 21.59 -3.66
N GLY A 215 20.48 20.27 -3.68
CA GLY A 215 21.78 19.65 -3.47
C GLY A 215 22.20 18.83 -4.68
N VAL A 216 23.51 18.80 -4.92
CA VAL A 216 24.15 17.96 -5.94
C VAL A 216 25.37 17.29 -5.33
N ASN A 217 25.54 15.98 -5.54
CA ASN A 217 26.68 15.20 -5.04
C ASN A 217 27.00 15.44 -3.55
N ASP A 218 25.95 15.42 -2.73
CA ASP A 218 26.00 15.65 -1.27
C ASP A 218 26.45 17.06 -0.84
N VAL A 219 26.49 18.02 -1.77
CA VAL A 219 26.72 19.44 -1.49
C VAL A 219 25.41 20.20 -1.68
N ASP A 220 24.99 20.96 -0.68
CA ASP A 220 23.89 21.91 -0.79
C ASP A 220 24.36 23.09 -1.66
N VAL A 221 23.94 23.11 -2.92
CA VAL A 221 24.41 24.08 -3.89
C VAL A 221 23.77 25.43 -3.64
N ILE A 222 22.45 25.44 -3.39
CA ILE A 222 21.68 26.65 -3.13
C ILE A 222 20.54 26.34 -2.16
N SER A 223 20.27 27.29 -1.27
CA SER A 223 19.14 27.25 -0.36
C SER A 223 18.38 28.57 -0.37
N ALA A 224 17.07 28.49 -0.15
CA ALA A 224 16.21 29.65 -0.05
C ALA A 224 15.22 29.47 1.11
N SER A 225 15.01 30.50 1.91
CA SER A 225 13.90 30.59 2.85
C SER A 225 13.01 31.79 2.55
N VAL A 226 11.73 31.62 2.84
CA VAL A 226 10.73 32.69 2.84
C VAL A 226 10.03 32.66 4.19
N ASP A 227 10.27 33.68 5.00
CA ASP A 227 9.77 33.83 6.36
C ASP A 227 8.71 34.94 6.40
N LEU A 228 7.46 34.56 6.59
CA LEU A 228 6.34 35.47 6.75
C LEU A 228 5.97 35.60 8.22
N MET A 229 6.21 36.78 8.77
CA MET A 229 5.91 37.10 10.15
C MET A 229 4.46 37.61 10.31
N LYS A 230 3.84 37.32 11.45
CA LYS A 230 2.47 37.76 11.77
C LYS A 230 2.28 39.28 11.79
N ASP A 231 3.36 40.04 11.95
CA ASP A 231 3.37 41.50 11.90
C ASP A 231 3.57 42.07 10.49
N ARG A 232 3.44 41.21 9.45
CA ARG A 232 3.45 41.52 8.02
C ARG A 232 4.83 41.75 7.42
N ASN A 233 5.90 41.48 8.15
CA ASN A 233 7.25 41.49 7.57
C ASN A 233 7.51 40.16 6.86
N LEU A 234 7.92 40.23 5.60
CA LEU A 234 8.37 39.11 4.79
C LEU A 234 9.88 39.19 4.65
N TYR A 235 10.57 38.10 4.94
CA TYR A 235 12.00 37.97 4.73
C TYR A 235 12.27 36.89 3.68
N ILE A 236 13.12 37.18 2.71
CA ILE A 236 13.58 36.22 1.71
C ILE A 236 15.08 36.09 1.89
N THR A 237 15.55 34.88 2.16
CA THR A 237 16.97 34.60 2.40
C THR A 237 17.48 33.63 1.35
N VAL A 238 18.56 33.98 0.65
CA VAL A 238 19.29 33.08 -0.25
C VAL A 238 20.77 33.23 0.07
N PRO A 239 21.28 32.53 1.10
CA PRO A 239 22.61 32.79 1.66
C PRO A 239 23.75 32.71 0.64
N GLU A 240 23.62 31.82 -0.34
CA GLU A 240 24.63 31.59 -1.38
C GLU A 240 24.65 32.67 -2.46
N LEU A 241 23.60 33.50 -2.54
CA LEU A 241 23.52 34.65 -3.44
C LEU A 241 23.55 35.98 -2.71
N CYS A 242 23.15 36.06 -1.44
CA CYS A 242 23.11 37.30 -0.68
C CYS A 242 23.22 37.00 0.81
N GLY A 243 24.30 37.46 1.45
CA GLY A 243 24.53 37.25 2.89
C GLY A 243 23.57 37.99 3.82
N LYS A 244 22.70 38.85 3.27
CA LYS A 244 21.63 39.55 4.00
C LYS A 244 20.27 39.06 3.52
N ALA A 245 19.31 38.97 4.43
CA ALA A 245 17.91 38.76 4.05
C ALA A 245 17.39 39.97 3.27
N LEU A 246 16.52 39.73 2.29
CA LEU A 246 15.69 40.75 1.68
C LEU A 246 14.43 40.91 2.53
N HIS A 247 14.02 42.14 2.78
CA HIS A 247 12.88 42.47 3.63
C HIS A 247 11.87 43.31 2.87
N MET A 248 10.60 42.95 2.98
CA MET A 248 9.50 43.79 2.54
C MET A 248 8.31 43.68 3.50
N GLU A 249 7.50 44.73 3.60
CA GLU A 249 6.23 44.66 4.31
C GLU A 249 5.12 44.26 3.34
N VAL A 250 4.45 43.14 3.60
CA VAL A 250 3.30 42.71 2.80
C VAL A 250 2.04 43.49 3.18
N SER A 251 1.18 43.73 2.19
CA SER A 251 -0.09 44.42 2.42
C SER A 251 -1.01 43.56 3.30
N GLN A 252 -1.92 44.22 4.02
CA GLN A 252 -2.93 43.50 4.80
C GLN A 252 -3.81 42.62 3.90
N GLU A 253 -4.06 43.03 2.65
CA GLU A 253 -4.83 42.26 1.67
C GLU A 253 -4.17 40.91 1.36
N VAL A 254 -2.85 40.89 1.13
CA VAL A 254 -2.09 39.63 0.92
C VAL A 254 -2.12 38.75 2.18
N MET A 255 -2.01 39.35 3.37
CA MET A 255 -2.11 38.60 4.63
C MET A 255 -3.49 37.97 4.84
N ASP A 256 -4.54 38.70 4.49
CA ASP A 256 -5.92 38.22 4.56
C ASP A 256 -6.12 37.06 3.58
N GLU A 257 -5.57 37.14 2.36
CA GLU A 257 -5.59 36.03 1.38
C GLU A 257 -4.86 34.78 1.87
N ILE A 258 -3.66 34.91 2.45
CA ILE A 258 -2.89 33.78 2.99
C ILE A 258 -3.61 33.13 4.18
N THR A 259 -4.14 33.95 5.07
CA THR A 259 -4.94 33.48 6.22
C THR A 259 -6.17 32.74 5.74
N LYS A 260 -6.87 33.29 4.74
CA LYS A 260 -8.03 32.67 4.12
C LYS A 260 -7.68 31.32 3.50
N ILE A 261 -6.61 31.19 2.71
CA ILE A 261 -6.16 29.90 2.16
C ILE A 261 -5.88 28.88 3.27
N THR A 262 -5.19 29.32 4.33
CA THR A 262 -4.89 28.48 5.49
C THR A 262 -6.18 28.01 6.19
N ASP A 263 -7.11 28.92 6.46
CA ASP A 263 -8.37 28.60 7.14
C ASP A 263 -9.30 27.74 6.29
N MET A 264 -9.33 27.98 4.97
CA MET A 264 -10.04 27.15 3.99
C MET A 264 -9.52 25.71 4.00
N SER A 265 -8.20 25.51 3.97
CA SER A 265 -7.61 24.17 4.06
C SER A 265 -8.01 23.46 5.37
N LYS A 266 -7.95 24.16 6.51
CA LYS A 266 -8.38 23.65 7.82
C LYS A 266 -9.87 23.29 7.84
N ALA A 267 -10.71 24.08 7.18
CA ALA A 267 -12.14 23.82 7.07
C ALA A 267 -12.39 22.50 6.34
N VAL A 268 -11.75 22.27 5.18
CA VAL A 268 -11.88 21.01 4.44
C VAL A 268 -11.48 19.80 5.30
N TYR A 269 -10.34 19.86 6.00
CA TYR A 269 -9.89 18.76 6.86
C TYR A 269 -10.87 18.43 7.99
N LYS A 270 -11.53 19.44 8.59
CA LYS A 270 -12.52 19.24 9.65
C LYS A 270 -13.80 18.58 9.16
N GLU A 271 -14.15 18.82 7.90
CA GLU A 271 -15.39 18.32 7.29
C GLU A 271 -15.23 16.91 6.68
N LEU A 272 -14.00 16.40 6.56
CA LEU A 272 -13.74 15.02 6.11
C LEU A 272 -14.52 13.98 6.93
N PRO A 273 -14.93 12.86 6.32
CA PRO A 273 -15.66 11.81 7.02
C PRO A 273 -14.91 11.29 8.25
N THR A 274 -15.64 11.04 9.33
CA THR A 274 -15.06 10.41 10.53
C THR A 274 -14.98 8.90 10.37
N LYS A 275 -14.12 8.23 11.15
CA LYS A 275 -14.08 6.75 11.18
C LYS A 275 -15.46 6.10 11.42
N PRO A 276 -16.29 6.53 12.38
CA PRO A 276 -17.63 5.96 12.57
C PRO A 276 -18.56 6.12 11.37
N GLU A 277 -18.53 7.29 10.70
CA GLU A 277 -19.32 7.55 9.49
C GLU A 277 -18.90 6.60 8.35
N LEU A 278 -17.60 6.48 8.08
CA LEU A 278 -17.09 5.57 7.05
C LEU A 278 -17.34 4.10 7.40
N GLN A 279 -17.26 3.73 8.67
CA GLN A 279 -17.63 2.38 9.12
C GLN A 279 -19.10 2.07 8.89
N ASN A 280 -20.00 3.05 9.08
CA ASN A 280 -21.43 2.84 8.90
C ASN A 280 -21.77 2.70 7.41
N ILE A 281 -21.28 3.62 6.57
CA ILE A 281 -21.37 3.56 5.11
C ILE A 281 -20.86 2.20 4.63
N SER A 282 -19.63 1.83 4.99
CA SER A 282 -19.02 0.57 4.56
C SER A 282 -19.89 -0.65 4.89
N LYS A 283 -20.46 -0.70 6.11
CA LYS A 283 -21.34 -1.80 6.54
C LYS A 283 -22.64 -1.85 5.75
N LYS A 284 -23.22 -0.68 5.42
CA LYS A 284 -24.47 -0.53 4.66
C LYS A 284 -24.32 -1.13 3.26
N TYR A 285 -23.30 -0.70 2.51
CA TYR A 285 -23.06 -1.18 1.15
C TYR A 285 -22.57 -2.63 1.10
N LEU A 286 -21.72 -3.06 2.05
CA LEU A 286 -21.36 -4.49 2.15
C LEU A 286 -22.58 -5.37 2.42
N LYS A 287 -23.54 -4.90 3.22
CA LYS A 287 -24.78 -5.61 3.48
C LYS A 287 -25.63 -5.72 2.21
N ALA A 288 -25.79 -4.64 1.44
CA ALA A 288 -26.53 -4.65 0.17
C ALA A 288 -25.94 -5.67 -0.83
N ILE A 289 -24.60 -5.78 -0.88
CA ILE A 289 -23.91 -6.81 -1.69
C ILE A 289 -24.21 -8.21 -1.14
N PHE A 290 -23.99 -8.45 0.15
CA PHE A 290 -24.02 -9.80 0.72
C PHE A 290 -25.42 -10.37 0.95
N ASP A 291 -26.47 -9.53 1.04
CA ASP A 291 -27.86 -10.00 1.15
C ASP A 291 -28.33 -10.71 -0.14
N ASN A 292 -27.61 -10.54 -1.25
CA ASN A 292 -27.87 -11.18 -2.54
C ASN A 292 -27.18 -12.54 -2.74
N VAL A 293 -26.35 -12.95 -1.80
CA VAL A 293 -25.69 -14.26 -1.82
C VAL A 293 -26.73 -15.37 -1.65
N LYS A 294 -26.97 -16.13 -2.72
CA LYS A 294 -27.97 -17.21 -2.78
C LYS A 294 -27.36 -18.48 -3.40
N ASP A 295 -28.07 -19.59 -3.23
CA ASP A 295 -27.75 -20.88 -3.87
C ASP A 295 -26.31 -21.37 -3.65
N VAL A 296 -25.78 -21.13 -2.45
CA VAL A 296 -24.40 -21.44 -2.11
C VAL A 296 -24.24 -22.95 -1.90
N LYS A 297 -23.37 -23.57 -2.68
CA LYS A 297 -22.96 -24.96 -2.50
C LYS A 297 -21.86 -25.01 -1.44
N ARG A 298 -22.00 -25.92 -0.47
CA ARG A 298 -20.98 -26.15 0.55
C ARG A 298 -20.38 -27.54 0.43
N THR A 299 -19.07 -27.59 0.27
CA THR A 299 -18.28 -28.83 0.29
C THR A 299 -17.08 -28.65 1.23
N SER A 300 -16.13 -29.57 1.18
CA SER A 300 -14.86 -29.46 1.87
C SER A 300 -13.79 -30.05 0.97
N ASP A 301 -12.66 -29.35 0.90
CA ASP A 301 -11.52 -29.77 0.12
C ASP A 301 -10.22 -29.46 0.86
N THR A 302 -9.10 -29.96 0.36
CA THR A 302 -7.76 -29.64 0.85
C THR A 302 -7.05 -28.81 -0.20
N ILE A 303 -6.87 -27.53 0.07
CA ILE A 303 -6.02 -26.67 -0.75
C ILE A 303 -4.56 -26.90 -0.39
N SER A 304 -3.70 -26.90 -1.40
CA SER A 304 -2.27 -27.11 -1.24
C SER A 304 -1.50 -26.23 -2.21
N VAL A 305 -0.42 -25.63 -1.71
CA VAL A 305 0.59 -24.96 -2.51
C VAL A 305 1.91 -25.50 -1.99
N GLU A 306 2.76 -26.02 -2.88
CA GLU A 306 4.00 -26.71 -2.52
C GLU A 306 3.77 -27.80 -1.44
N ASP A 307 4.53 -27.77 -0.34
CA ASP A 307 4.42 -28.72 0.78
C ASP A 307 3.37 -28.31 1.85
N ILE A 308 2.58 -27.26 1.60
CA ILE A 308 1.67 -26.66 2.58
C ILE A 308 0.22 -26.97 2.22
N SER A 309 -0.36 -27.97 2.89
CA SER A 309 -1.77 -28.36 2.71
C SER A 309 -2.63 -28.05 3.93
N VAL A 310 -3.83 -27.49 3.68
CA VAL A 310 -4.83 -27.18 4.71
C VAL A 310 -6.22 -27.59 4.24
N LYS A 311 -6.98 -28.22 5.14
CA LYS A 311 -8.38 -28.54 4.89
C LYS A 311 -9.23 -27.27 5.01
N SER A 312 -10.00 -26.98 3.97
CA SER A 312 -10.89 -25.82 3.87
C SER A 312 -12.35 -26.25 3.76
N THR A 313 -13.22 -25.35 4.21
CA THR A 313 -14.63 -25.32 3.80
C THR A 313 -14.68 -24.62 2.46
N VAL A 314 -15.36 -25.20 1.48
CA VAL A 314 -15.48 -24.62 0.14
C VAL A 314 -16.91 -24.14 -0.02
N LEU A 315 -17.07 -22.88 -0.39
CA LEU A 315 -18.35 -22.22 -0.60
C LEU A 315 -18.38 -21.70 -2.02
N THR A 316 -19.24 -22.28 -2.87
CA THR A 316 -19.34 -21.91 -4.29
C THR A 316 -20.69 -21.28 -4.56
N MET A 317 -20.69 -20.17 -5.28
CA MET A 317 -21.89 -19.47 -5.74
C MET A 317 -21.78 -19.14 -7.23
N ASP A 318 -22.89 -19.30 -7.94
CA ASP A 318 -23.02 -18.88 -9.33
C ASP A 318 -23.52 -17.42 -9.31
N LEU A 319 -22.81 -16.52 -9.99
CA LEU A 319 -23.23 -15.14 -10.24
C LEU A 319 -23.88 -15.08 -11.61
N ASP A 320 -25.18 -15.30 -11.64
CA ASP A 320 -25.98 -15.13 -12.85
C ASP A 320 -26.44 -13.69 -13.04
N ASP A 321 -26.93 -13.38 -14.24
CA ASP A 321 -27.45 -12.07 -14.59
C ASP A 321 -28.53 -11.58 -13.61
N VAL A 322 -29.36 -12.48 -13.08
CA VAL A 322 -30.40 -12.13 -12.10
C VAL A 322 -29.78 -11.67 -10.78
N VAL A 323 -28.78 -12.39 -10.26
CA VAL A 323 -28.07 -12.05 -9.02
C VAL A 323 -27.30 -10.75 -9.19
N LEU A 324 -26.52 -10.60 -10.26
CA LEU A 324 -25.72 -9.39 -10.52
C LEU A 324 -26.62 -8.16 -10.70
N THR A 325 -27.66 -8.26 -11.51
CA THR A 325 -28.60 -7.15 -11.72
C THR A 325 -29.34 -6.80 -10.42
N GLN A 326 -29.65 -7.78 -9.58
CA GLN A 326 -30.25 -7.51 -8.27
C GLN A 326 -29.27 -6.82 -7.32
N MET A 327 -28.00 -7.23 -7.28
CA MET A 327 -26.97 -6.55 -6.49
C MET A 327 -26.83 -5.09 -6.90
N GLU A 328 -26.78 -4.82 -8.21
CA GLU A 328 -26.75 -3.46 -8.76
C GLU A 328 -27.96 -2.64 -8.32
N ILE A 329 -29.17 -3.20 -8.44
CA ILE A 329 -30.41 -2.53 -7.99
C ILE A 329 -30.33 -2.21 -6.50
N ASP A 330 -29.97 -3.17 -5.65
CA ASP A 330 -29.96 -2.98 -4.20
C ASP A 330 -28.90 -1.94 -3.78
N ILE A 331 -27.73 -1.92 -4.42
CA ILE A 331 -26.70 -0.89 -4.19
C ILE A 331 -27.21 0.50 -4.61
N LEU A 332 -27.81 0.60 -5.80
CA LEU A 332 -28.29 1.88 -6.34
C LEU A 332 -29.49 2.43 -5.57
N GLU A 333 -30.43 1.56 -5.16
CA GLU A 333 -31.54 1.95 -4.27
C GLU A 333 -31.01 2.41 -2.91
N GLU A 334 -30.09 1.65 -2.31
CA GLU A 334 -29.46 2.02 -1.04
C GLU A 334 -28.70 3.35 -1.13
N PHE A 335 -28.04 3.63 -2.26
CA PHE A 335 -27.36 4.90 -2.54
C PHE A 335 -28.32 6.08 -2.72
N LEU A 336 -29.35 5.92 -3.55
CA LEU A 336 -30.32 6.97 -3.85
C LEU A 336 -31.13 7.39 -2.61
N GLU A 337 -31.30 6.46 -1.67
CA GLU A 337 -31.98 6.67 -0.39
C GLU A 337 -31.01 7.02 0.77
N ASP A 338 -29.70 7.14 0.50
CA ASP A 338 -28.67 7.37 1.53
C ASP A 338 -28.55 8.83 1.97
N GLU A 339 -29.41 9.25 2.91
CA GLU A 339 -29.33 10.59 3.51
C GLU A 339 -28.01 10.84 4.26
N GLU A 340 -27.34 9.81 4.79
CA GLU A 340 -26.07 9.95 5.51
C GLU A 340 -24.92 10.21 4.54
N PHE A 341 -24.84 9.43 3.45
CA PHE A 341 -23.87 9.66 2.39
C PHE A 341 -24.07 11.04 1.76
N GLU A 342 -25.32 11.41 1.44
CA GLU A 342 -25.66 12.74 0.92
C GLU A 342 -25.15 13.84 1.83
N LYS A 343 -25.39 13.71 3.15
CA LYS A 343 -24.95 14.69 4.13
C LYS A 343 -23.43 14.80 4.16
N ILE A 344 -22.71 13.68 4.12
CA ILE A 344 -21.25 13.66 4.13
C ILE A 344 -20.69 14.26 2.85
N TRP A 345 -21.23 13.87 1.68
CA TRP A 345 -20.84 14.42 0.39
C TRP A 345 -21.03 15.93 0.37
N ASN A 346 -22.23 16.42 0.69
CA ASN A 346 -22.55 17.86 0.66
C ASN A 346 -21.70 18.64 1.66
N ARG A 347 -21.38 18.07 2.83
CA ARG A 347 -20.53 18.69 3.84
C ARG A 347 -19.09 18.87 3.33
N VAL A 348 -18.49 17.81 2.79
CA VAL A 348 -17.13 17.85 2.23
C VAL A 348 -17.07 18.73 0.98
N TYR A 349 -18.05 18.57 0.09
CA TYR A 349 -18.13 19.33 -1.15
C TYR A 349 -18.35 20.82 -0.89
N ALA A 350 -19.20 21.20 0.08
CA ALA A 350 -19.37 22.61 0.45
C ALA A 350 -18.07 23.24 0.97
N ALA A 351 -17.32 22.51 1.80
CA ALA A 351 -16.01 22.97 2.27
C ALA A 351 -15.02 23.14 1.10
N TYR A 352 -15.05 22.23 0.12
CA TYR A 352 -14.20 22.30 -1.07
C TYR A 352 -14.64 23.39 -2.06
N GLU A 353 -15.94 23.61 -2.24
CA GLU A 353 -16.50 24.68 -3.09
C GLU A 353 -16.20 26.07 -2.52
N GLU A 354 -16.23 26.25 -1.21
CA GLU A 354 -15.77 27.48 -0.55
C GLU A 354 -14.30 27.76 -0.92
N VAL A 355 -13.45 26.72 -1.01
CA VAL A 355 -12.06 26.86 -1.46
C VAL A 355 -11.97 27.24 -2.93
N ILE A 356 -12.65 26.51 -3.82
CA ILE A 356 -12.53 26.71 -5.28
C ILE A 356 -13.13 28.05 -5.72
N SER A 357 -14.31 28.40 -5.20
CA SER A 357 -15.06 29.58 -5.67
C SER A 357 -14.34 30.89 -5.37
N ASP A 358 -13.47 30.91 -4.35
CA ASP A 358 -12.65 32.05 -3.99
C ASP A 358 -11.22 31.99 -4.57
N ALA A 359 -10.71 30.80 -4.90
CA ALA A 359 -9.37 30.58 -5.44
C ALA A 359 -9.24 30.88 -6.95
N SER A 360 -9.88 31.94 -7.45
CA SER A 360 -9.89 32.34 -8.88
C SER A 360 -8.48 32.55 -9.51
N SER A 361 -7.41 32.51 -8.72
CA SER A 361 -6.01 32.61 -9.13
C SER A 361 -5.24 31.28 -9.23
N VAL A 362 -5.77 30.16 -8.73
CA VAL A 362 -5.08 28.85 -8.81
C VAL A 362 -5.52 28.13 -10.08
N ALA A 363 -4.81 28.40 -11.18
CA ALA A 363 -4.92 27.60 -12.39
C ALA A 363 -4.63 26.13 -12.06
N SER A 364 -5.50 25.23 -12.55
CA SER A 364 -5.40 23.76 -12.49
C SER A 364 -5.95 23.01 -11.26
N LEU A 365 -7.06 23.44 -10.66
CA LEU A 365 -7.90 22.46 -9.95
C LEU A 365 -8.72 21.65 -10.96
N PRO A 366 -8.89 20.33 -10.76
CA PRO A 366 -9.67 19.48 -11.67
C PRO A 366 -11.08 20.06 -11.85
N ASP A 367 -11.63 19.88 -13.07
CA ASP A 367 -12.99 20.31 -13.41
C ASP A 367 -13.97 19.96 -12.29
N ARG A 368 -14.90 20.89 -12.02
CA ARG A 368 -15.90 20.81 -10.94
C ARG A 368 -16.48 19.39 -10.90
N ALA A 369 -16.24 18.67 -9.80
CA ALA A 369 -16.86 17.35 -9.60
C ALA A 369 -18.37 17.48 -9.77
N ASP A 370 -18.99 16.48 -10.40
CA ASP A 370 -20.44 16.42 -10.58
C ASP A 370 -21.16 16.77 -9.27
N SER A 371 -22.14 17.67 -9.33
CA SER A 371 -22.97 17.97 -8.16
C SER A 371 -23.64 16.69 -7.64
N TYR A 372 -23.99 16.62 -6.36
CA TYR A 372 -24.64 15.42 -5.80
C TYR A 372 -25.91 15.03 -6.58
N GLU A 373 -26.68 16.02 -7.04
CA GLU A 373 -27.86 15.82 -7.88
C GLU A 373 -27.54 15.21 -9.25
N GLU A 374 -26.39 15.55 -9.84
CA GLU A 374 -25.93 14.93 -11.08
C GLU A 374 -25.54 13.46 -10.86
N ILE A 375 -24.84 13.16 -9.77
CA ILE A 375 -24.50 11.78 -9.39
C ILE A 375 -25.79 10.98 -9.14
N LYS A 376 -26.76 11.53 -8.40
CA LYS A 376 -28.09 10.94 -8.22
C LYS A 376 -28.80 10.71 -9.55
N SER A 377 -28.74 11.65 -10.48
CA SER A 377 -29.36 11.50 -11.80
C SER A 377 -28.73 10.37 -12.62
N LYS A 378 -27.39 10.24 -12.58
CA LYS A 378 -26.66 9.13 -13.22
C LYS A 378 -27.01 7.79 -12.56
N ALA A 379 -27.03 7.74 -11.22
CA ALA A 379 -27.42 6.57 -10.46
C ALA A 379 -28.89 6.14 -10.72
N GLN A 380 -29.82 7.09 -10.82
CA GLN A 380 -31.22 6.81 -11.16
C GLN A 380 -31.34 6.25 -12.58
N THR A 381 -30.58 6.79 -13.54
CA THR A 381 -30.55 6.29 -14.91
C THR A 381 -30.03 4.84 -14.95
N ALA A 382 -28.97 4.54 -14.21
CA ALA A 382 -28.45 3.19 -14.05
C ALA A 382 -29.49 2.26 -13.39
N LEU A 383 -30.18 2.74 -12.34
CA LEU A 383 -31.20 1.96 -11.64
C LEU A 383 -32.39 1.61 -12.54
N ASP A 384 -32.85 2.56 -13.35
CA ASP A 384 -33.94 2.33 -14.30
C ASP A 384 -33.53 1.30 -15.37
N ALA A 385 -32.30 1.39 -15.87
CA ALA A 385 -31.75 0.41 -16.81
C ALA A 385 -31.62 -0.98 -16.19
N ALA A 386 -31.12 -1.07 -14.95
CA ALA A 386 -31.00 -2.33 -14.21
C ALA A 386 -32.39 -2.95 -13.93
N LYS A 387 -33.40 -2.14 -13.55
CA LYS A 387 -34.79 -2.60 -13.38
C LYS A 387 -35.40 -3.10 -14.68
N GLU A 388 -35.15 -2.42 -15.80
CA GLU A 388 -35.59 -2.89 -17.11
C GLU A 388 -34.92 -4.22 -17.48
N LYS A 389 -33.59 -4.34 -17.33
CA LYS A 389 -32.85 -5.59 -17.54
C LYS A 389 -33.44 -6.71 -16.69
N ARG A 390 -33.69 -6.44 -15.40
CA ARG A 390 -34.28 -7.41 -14.47
C ARG A 390 -35.68 -7.87 -14.89
N ALA A 391 -36.53 -6.97 -15.37
CA ALA A 391 -37.85 -7.33 -15.88
C ALA A 391 -37.76 -8.27 -17.08
N LYS A 392 -36.82 -8.01 -18.00
CA LYS A 392 -36.54 -8.86 -19.17
C LYS A 392 -36.00 -10.24 -18.80
N LEU A 393 -35.20 -10.33 -17.74
CA LEU A 393 -34.73 -11.63 -17.20
C LEU A 393 -35.90 -12.42 -16.57
N GLN A 394 -36.82 -11.74 -15.86
CA GLN A 394 -37.96 -12.37 -15.21
C GLN A 394 -39.03 -12.88 -16.18
N ASP A 395 -39.31 -12.12 -17.25
CA ASP A 395 -40.27 -12.52 -18.29
C ASP A 395 -39.65 -13.43 -19.37
N LYS A 396 -38.34 -13.72 -19.26
CA LYS A 396 -37.54 -14.57 -20.16
C LYS A 396 -37.42 -14.02 -21.58
N THR A 397 -37.54 -12.71 -21.75
CA THR A 397 -37.19 -12.03 -23.01
C THR A 397 -35.69 -11.78 -23.15
N LEU A 398 -34.96 -11.82 -22.03
CA LEU A 398 -33.51 -11.93 -21.96
C LEU A 398 -33.14 -13.29 -21.33
N GLU A 399 -32.18 -14.00 -21.91
CA GLU A 399 -31.67 -15.25 -21.33
C GLU A 399 -30.89 -14.97 -20.05
N ASN A 400 -31.07 -15.80 -19.01
CA ASN A 400 -30.31 -15.69 -17.77
C ASN A 400 -29.07 -16.58 -17.90
N GLU A 401 -27.91 -15.96 -17.94
CA GLU A 401 -26.63 -16.66 -18.07
C GLU A 401 -25.84 -16.54 -16.76
N VAL A 402 -25.09 -17.61 -16.44
CA VAL A 402 -24.12 -17.55 -15.36
C VAL A 402 -22.92 -16.78 -15.90
N GLN A 403 -22.73 -15.57 -15.40
CA GLN A 403 -21.65 -14.69 -15.82
C GLN A 403 -20.34 -15.08 -15.15
N ALA A 404 -20.37 -15.45 -13.87
CA ALA A 404 -19.19 -15.93 -13.16
C ALA A 404 -19.54 -16.98 -12.10
N VAL A 405 -18.58 -17.80 -11.71
CA VAL A 405 -18.65 -18.71 -10.58
C VAL A 405 -17.58 -18.30 -9.57
N ILE A 406 -18.01 -18.00 -8.34
CA ILE A 406 -17.10 -17.65 -7.25
C ILE A 406 -17.02 -18.80 -6.26
N THR A 407 -15.80 -19.25 -5.98
CA THR A 407 -15.48 -20.21 -4.93
C THR A 407 -14.63 -19.55 -3.85
N VAL A 408 -15.06 -19.69 -2.59
CA VAL A 408 -14.34 -19.15 -1.42
C VAL A 408 -13.87 -20.30 -0.54
N TYR A 409 -12.57 -20.32 -0.26
CA TYR A 409 -11.94 -21.29 0.62
C TYR A 409 -11.79 -20.68 2.02
N VAL A 410 -12.33 -21.38 3.02
CA VAL A 410 -12.38 -20.89 4.41
C VAL A 410 -11.75 -21.89 5.37
N ASP A 411 -10.77 -21.43 6.13
CA ASP A 411 -10.08 -22.25 7.13
C ASP A 411 -10.98 -22.58 8.34
N ASN A 412 -10.43 -23.34 9.29
CA ASN A 412 -11.16 -23.70 10.51
C ASN A 412 -11.41 -22.52 11.47
N LYS A 413 -10.69 -21.40 11.33
CA LYS A 413 -10.85 -20.17 12.12
C LYS A 413 -11.88 -19.22 11.51
N GLY A 414 -12.30 -19.44 10.27
CA GLY A 414 -13.22 -18.57 9.54
C GLY A 414 -12.50 -17.49 8.74
N THR A 415 -11.20 -17.63 8.55
CA THR A 415 -10.38 -16.77 7.70
C THR A 415 -10.43 -17.29 6.27
N ILE A 416 -10.56 -16.37 5.31
CA ILE A 416 -10.51 -16.71 3.90
C ILE A 416 -9.06 -17.02 3.53
N ASN A 417 -8.81 -18.23 3.04
CA ASN A 417 -7.50 -18.71 2.62
C ASN A 417 -7.43 -19.03 1.12
N GLY A 418 -8.44 -18.61 0.37
CA GLY A 418 -8.39 -18.57 -1.08
C GLY A 418 -9.70 -18.13 -1.73
N TRP A 419 -9.61 -17.77 -3.00
CA TRP A 419 -10.67 -17.37 -3.90
C TRP A 419 -10.45 -18.00 -5.27
N ASP A 420 -11.52 -18.39 -5.91
CA ASP A 420 -11.57 -18.79 -7.32
C ASP A 420 -12.70 -18.01 -7.97
N ILE A 421 -12.44 -17.37 -9.09
CA ILE A 421 -13.42 -16.63 -9.88
C ILE A 421 -13.22 -17.07 -11.33
N HIS A 422 -14.24 -17.71 -11.89
CA HIS A 422 -14.23 -18.14 -13.28
C HIS A 422 -15.42 -17.49 -14.00
N ASP A 423 -15.16 -16.73 -15.05
CA ASP A 423 -16.19 -16.40 -16.05
C ASP A 423 -15.96 -17.21 -17.34
N SER A 424 -16.60 -16.83 -18.45
CA SER A 424 -16.47 -17.53 -19.73
C SER A 424 -15.12 -17.36 -20.41
N GLU A 425 -14.36 -16.33 -20.05
CA GLU A 425 -13.12 -15.92 -20.72
C GLU A 425 -11.94 -15.97 -19.77
N VAL A 426 -12.10 -15.47 -18.54
CA VAL A 426 -11.03 -15.24 -17.56
C VAL A 426 -11.23 -16.12 -16.33
N THR A 427 -10.14 -16.69 -15.86
CA THR A 427 -10.04 -17.30 -14.53
C THR A 427 -9.07 -16.51 -13.67
N PHE A 428 -9.51 -16.13 -12.47
CA PHE A 428 -8.67 -15.62 -11.40
C PHE A 428 -8.74 -16.56 -10.20
N SER A 429 -7.62 -17.14 -9.82
CA SER A 429 -7.47 -17.96 -8.62
C SER A 429 -6.43 -17.35 -7.70
N TYR A 430 -6.71 -17.36 -6.40
CA TYR A 430 -5.76 -16.99 -5.35
C TYR A 430 -5.90 -17.98 -4.20
N ILE A 431 -4.86 -18.73 -3.88
CA ILE A 431 -4.85 -19.78 -2.88
C ILE A 431 -3.69 -19.54 -1.91
N GLN A 432 -3.99 -19.47 -0.60
CA GLN A 432 -2.99 -19.18 0.44
C GLN A 432 -3.12 -20.10 1.67
N PRO A 433 -2.78 -21.41 1.56
CA PRO A 433 -2.82 -22.31 2.71
C PRO A 433 -1.77 -21.89 3.74
N SER A 434 -2.14 -21.86 5.01
CA SER A 434 -1.23 -21.51 6.12
C SER A 434 -1.19 -22.57 7.21
N LYS A 435 0.01 -23.01 7.58
CA LYS A 435 0.24 -24.04 8.59
C LYS A 435 1.55 -23.79 9.34
N GLY A 436 1.47 -23.71 10.67
CA GLY A 436 2.65 -23.63 11.53
C GLY A 436 3.53 -22.39 11.30
N GLY A 437 2.92 -21.24 10.97
CA GLY A 437 3.63 -20.00 10.67
C GLY A 437 4.24 -19.94 9.26
N ARG A 438 4.12 -21.01 8.47
CA ARG A 438 4.42 -21.00 7.03
C ARG A 438 3.13 -20.82 6.25
N PHE A 439 3.22 -20.21 5.07
CA PHE A 439 2.13 -20.17 4.11
C PHE A 439 2.65 -20.43 2.70
N GLY A 440 1.83 -21.03 1.86
CA GLY A 440 2.05 -21.03 0.41
C GLY A 440 1.19 -19.95 -0.22
N VAL A 441 1.58 -19.44 -1.39
CA VAL A 441 0.79 -18.51 -2.21
C VAL A 441 0.76 -19.07 -3.61
N GLU A 442 -0.41 -19.12 -4.22
CA GLU A 442 -0.58 -19.35 -5.64
C GLU A 442 -1.62 -18.34 -6.15
N VAL A 443 -1.26 -17.54 -7.14
CA VAL A 443 -2.15 -16.67 -7.90
C VAL A 443 -2.11 -17.17 -9.32
N VAL A 444 -3.27 -17.43 -9.92
CA VAL A 444 -3.39 -17.82 -11.33
C VAL A 444 -4.35 -16.85 -12.00
N MET A 445 -3.91 -16.27 -13.10
CA MET A 445 -4.74 -15.52 -14.04
C MET A 445 -4.64 -16.24 -15.39
N ASP A 446 -5.76 -16.70 -15.91
CA ASP A 446 -5.83 -17.43 -17.19
C ASP A 446 -6.89 -16.79 -18.08
N GLY A 447 -6.68 -16.85 -19.39
CA GLY A 447 -7.59 -16.28 -20.39
C GLY A 447 -7.48 -14.75 -20.55
N LEU A 448 -6.28 -14.18 -20.32
CA LEU A 448 -6.06 -12.73 -20.41
C LEU A 448 -6.11 -12.20 -21.87
N GLY A 449 -5.88 -13.04 -22.88
CA GLY A 449 -6.23 -12.83 -24.30
C GLY A 449 -5.82 -11.48 -24.92
N GLU A 450 -6.52 -11.05 -25.99
CA GLU A 450 -6.18 -9.88 -26.85
C GLU A 450 -5.96 -8.53 -26.12
N ALA A 451 -6.27 -8.42 -24.82
CA ALA A 451 -6.08 -7.24 -23.98
C ALA A 451 -4.83 -7.29 -23.07
N GLY A 452 -4.20 -8.46 -22.91
CA GLY A 452 -2.96 -8.66 -22.14
C GLY A 452 -1.81 -9.16 -23.02
N ASP A 453 -0.58 -8.97 -22.55
CA ASP A 453 0.62 -9.43 -23.27
C ASP A 453 0.86 -10.96 -23.16
N PHE A 454 0.09 -11.67 -22.32
CA PHE A 454 0.24 -13.10 -22.01
C PHE A 454 -1.13 -13.80 -21.92
N ASP A 455 -1.21 -15.08 -22.27
CA ASP A 455 -2.44 -15.87 -22.15
C ASP A 455 -2.69 -16.30 -20.69
N ASN A 456 -1.62 -16.66 -19.97
CA ASN A 456 -1.65 -17.01 -18.55
C ASN A 456 -0.57 -16.28 -17.74
N LEU A 457 -0.83 -16.08 -16.44
CA LEU A 457 0.11 -15.60 -15.45
C LEU A 457 -0.08 -16.36 -14.14
N THR A 458 0.98 -16.99 -13.65
CA THR A 458 1.01 -17.69 -12.37
C THR A 458 2.07 -17.08 -11.46
N ILE A 459 1.70 -16.71 -10.23
CA ILE A 459 2.63 -16.31 -9.17
C ILE A 459 2.53 -17.34 -8.05
N THR A 460 3.59 -18.10 -7.81
CA THR A 460 3.58 -19.17 -6.81
C THR A 460 4.82 -19.14 -5.92
N GLY A 461 4.69 -19.60 -4.68
CA GLY A 461 5.82 -19.75 -3.77
C GLY A 461 5.42 -19.91 -2.31
N ILE A 462 6.41 -19.74 -1.44
CA ILE A 462 6.25 -19.98 0.00
C ILE A 462 6.76 -18.79 0.81
N GLY A 463 6.12 -18.61 1.96
CA GLY A 463 6.52 -17.61 2.93
C GLY A 463 6.37 -18.05 4.37
N LYS A 464 6.80 -17.16 5.26
CA LYS A 464 6.72 -17.30 6.71
C LYS A 464 6.14 -16.03 7.29
N GLU A 465 5.29 -16.22 8.28
CA GLU A 465 4.74 -15.17 9.11
C GLU A 465 5.14 -15.42 10.56
N SER A 466 5.86 -14.47 11.15
CA SER A 466 6.24 -14.47 12.55
C SER A 466 5.83 -13.15 13.19
N ALA A 467 4.95 -13.22 14.18
CA ALA A 467 4.30 -12.05 14.79
C ALA A 467 3.55 -11.18 13.77
N TYR A 468 4.18 -10.11 13.28
CA TYR A 468 3.64 -9.18 12.28
C TYR A 468 4.49 -9.11 11.00
N VAL A 469 5.61 -9.83 10.95
CA VAL A 469 6.57 -9.76 9.85
C VAL A 469 6.34 -10.92 8.88
N ILE A 470 6.24 -10.57 7.60
CA ILE A 470 6.16 -11.50 6.47
C ILE A 470 7.52 -11.58 5.80
N THR A 471 7.90 -12.80 5.43
CA THR A 471 8.97 -13.09 4.47
C THR A 471 8.46 -14.09 3.44
N ALA A 472 8.86 -13.97 2.19
CA ALA A 472 8.42 -14.88 1.13
C ALA A 472 9.38 -14.88 -0.06
N GLU A 473 9.41 -16.00 -0.76
CA GLU A 473 10.04 -16.14 -2.07
C GLU A 473 8.98 -16.67 -3.02
N LEU A 474 8.65 -15.88 -4.04
CA LEU A 474 7.63 -16.19 -5.04
C LEU A 474 8.25 -16.08 -6.43
N THR A 475 7.71 -16.82 -7.38
CA THR A 475 8.10 -16.76 -8.80
C THR A 475 6.87 -16.49 -9.64
N ALA A 476 6.98 -15.51 -10.54
CA ALA A 476 6.01 -15.21 -11.57
C ALA A 476 6.40 -15.89 -12.89
N VAL A 477 5.45 -16.60 -13.49
CA VAL A 477 5.58 -17.32 -14.75
C VAL A 477 4.41 -16.91 -15.63
N ALA A 478 4.67 -16.53 -16.88
CA ALA A 478 3.65 -16.29 -17.88
C ALA A 478 3.94 -17.14 -19.12
N ASP A 479 2.91 -17.82 -19.64
CA ASP A 479 2.97 -18.71 -20.79
C ASP A 479 4.12 -19.74 -20.70
N ASP A 480 4.26 -20.35 -19.52
CA ASP A 480 5.34 -21.29 -19.15
C ASP A 480 6.76 -20.68 -19.10
N GLU A 481 6.91 -19.38 -19.33
CA GLU A 481 8.16 -18.65 -19.22
C GLU A 481 8.26 -17.87 -17.91
N LYS A 482 9.40 -18.01 -17.23
CA LYS A 482 9.64 -17.25 -15.99
C LYS A 482 9.81 -15.77 -16.32
N LEU A 483 8.99 -14.93 -15.69
CA LEU A 483 9.06 -13.47 -15.82
C LEU A 483 9.97 -12.84 -14.76
N PHE A 484 9.76 -13.15 -13.48
CA PHE A 484 10.55 -12.59 -12.38
C PHE A 484 10.36 -13.36 -11.09
N ASP A 485 11.25 -13.17 -10.13
CA ASP A 485 11.06 -13.58 -8.74
C ASP A 485 10.69 -12.38 -7.87
N ILE A 486 9.80 -12.60 -6.90
CA ILE A 486 9.47 -11.65 -5.84
C ILE A 486 10.08 -12.16 -4.54
N ILE A 487 11.01 -11.40 -3.97
CA ILE A 487 11.64 -11.69 -2.69
C ILE A 487 11.14 -10.68 -1.68
N ILE A 488 10.35 -11.15 -0.72
CA ILE A 488 9.92 -10.37 0.44
C ILE A 488 10.89 -10.69 1.58
N ASN A 489 11.89 -9.82 1.79
CA ASN A 489 12.84 -9.96 2.88
C ASN A 489 12.21 -9.57 4.22
N ASN A 490 11.31 -8.59 4.19
CA ASN A 490 10.59 -8.11 5.36
C ASN A 490 9.37 -7.28 4.93
N VAL A 491 8.17 -7.62 5.38
CA VAL A 491 7.03 -6.70 5.38
C VAL A 491 6.36 -6.75 6.73
N ASP A 492 6.38 -5.62 7.45
CA ASP A 492 5.66 -5.47 8.71
C ASP A 492 4.18 -5.11 8.44
N LYS A 493 3.28 -6.04 8.77
CA LYS A 493 1.83 -5.84 8.68
C LYS A 493 1.32 -4.71 9.58
N SER A 494 2.13 -4.20 10.52
CA SER A 494 1.72 -3.00 11.25
C SER A 494 1.61 -1.76 10.38
N ILE A 495 2.21 -1.72 9.18
CA ILE A 495 2.05 -0.58 8.26
C ILE A 495 0.57 -0.39 7.91
N SER A 496 -0.14 -1.47 7.55
CA SER A 496 -1.55 -1.39 7.15
C SER A 496 -2.53 -1.29 8.31
N THR A 497 -2.08 -1.56 9.54
CA THR A 497 -2.96 -1.62 10.73
C THR A 497 -2.70 -0.50 11.75
N LYS A 498 -1.49 0.07 11.76
CA LYS A 498 -1.04 1.11 12.68
C LYS A 498 -0.35 2.29 12.00
N GLY A 499 -0.10 2.22 10.68
CA GLY A 499 0.66 3.25 9.98
C GLY A 499 2.14 3.30 10.36
N GLU A 500 2.69 2.22 10.95
CA GLU A 500 4.08 2.15 11.39
C GLU A 500 4.67 0.79 11.00
N GLY A 501 5.94 0.74 10.61
CA GLY A 501 6.63 -0.52 10.33
C GLY A 501 7.75 -0.35 9.30
N SER A 502 8.15 -1.46 8.69
CA SER A 502 9.19 -1.47 7.66
C SER A 502 8.85 -2.45 6.54
N PHE A 503 9.43 -2.21 5.36
CA PHE A 503 9.32 -3.09 4.22
C PHE A 503 10.67 -3.19 3.49
N ASP A 504 10.93 -4.35 2.91
CA ASP A 504 12.07 -4.71 2.07
C ASP A 504 11.59 -5.80 1.11
N VAL A 505 11.39 -5.42 -0.14
CA VAL A 505 10.84 -6.24 -1.22
C VAL A 505 11.71 -6.04 -2.45
N ALA A 506 12.09 -7.13 -3.10
CA ALA A 506 12.81 -7.13 -4.36
C ALA A 506 12.03 -7.89 -5.43
N ILE A 507 12.09 -7.39 -6.67
CA ILE A 507 11.68 -8.09 -7.87
C ILE A 507 12.96 -8.36 -8.66
N THR A 508 13.34 -9.62 -8.82
CA THR A 508 14.65 -10.03 -9.37
C THR A 508 14.48 -10.98 -10.54
N ASN A 509 15.57 -11.29 -11.25
CA ASN A 509 15.55 -12.19 -12.42
C ASN A 509 14.50 -11.78 -13.46
N VAL A 510 14.38 -10.47 -13.72
CA VAL A 510 13.34 -9.91 -14.58
C VAL A 510 13.58 -10.31 -16.05
N ASN A 511 12.51 -10.72 -16.71
CA ASN A 511 12.41 -11.08 -18.11
C ASN A 511 11.06 -10.58 -18.63
N PHE A 512 11.08 -9.72 -19.65
CA PHE A 512 9.88 -9.09 -20.20
C PHE A 512 9.46 -9.69 -21.58
N GLY A 513 10.06 -10.82 -21.98
CA GLY A 513 9.74 -11.53 -23.23
C GLY A 513 10.44 -10.96 -24.49
N GLU A 514 10.38 -11.69 -25.61
CA GLU A 514 11.18 -11.46 -26.82
C GLU A 514 11.07 -10.04 -27.45
N ASN A 515 9.96 -9.32 -27.23
CA ASN A 515 9.72 -8.00 -27.85
C ASN A 515 10.23 -6.80 -27.03
N SER A 516 10.64 -7.02 -25.78
CA SER A 516 11.14 -6.00 -24.84
C SER A 516 12.59 -6.27 -24.41
N GLU A 517 13.21 -7.31 -24.99
CA GLU A 517 14.60 -7.68 -24.77
C GLU A 517 15.53 -6.46 -24.92
N SER A 518 15.28 -5.56 -25.88
CA SER A 518 16.17 -4.44 -26.17
C SER A 518 16.41 -3.49 -25.01
N ASP A 519 15.38 -3.14 -24.23
CA ASP A 519 15.52 -2.13 -23.16
C ASP A 519 16.15 -2.74 -21.90
N LEU A 520 15.85 -4.01 -21.62
CA LEU A 520 16.40 -4.75 -20.48
C LEU A 520 17.83 -5.23 -20.76
N GLU A 521 18.15 -5.63 -21.99
CA GLU A 521 19.51 -5.97 -22.42
C GLU A 521 20.46 -4.79 -22.21
N VAL A 522 20.03 -3.57 -22.56
CA VAL A 522 20.82 -2.37 -22.28
C VAL A 522 21.12 -2.25 -20.79
N LEU A 523 20.15 -2.45 -19.89
CA LEU A 523 20.40 -2.40 -18.45
C LEU A 523 21.32 -3.53 -17.96
N LYS A 524 21.16 -4.74 -18.50
CA LYS A 524 22.02 -5.91 -18.19
C LYS A 524 23.46 -5.69 -18.67
N ASP A 525 23.63 -5.10 -19.84
CA ASP A 525 24.92 -4.75 -20.42
C ASP A 525 25.60 -3.65 -19.61
N ILE A 526 24.86 -2.62 -19.21
CA ILE A 526 25.38 -1.53 -18.36
C ILE A 526 25.87 -2.09 -17.02
N ILE A 527 25.06 -2.93 -16.35
CA ILE A 527 25.44 -3.44 -15.03
C ILE A 527 26.48 -4.58 -15.11
N GLY A 528 26.63 -5.20 -16.29
CA GLY A 528 27.47 -6.38 -16.51
C GLY A 528 26.95 -7.64 -15.84
N ASP A 529 25.64 -7.72 -15.60
CA ASP A 529 24.97 -8.81 -14.88
C ASP A 529 23.62 -9.10 -15.54
N THR A 530 23.33 -10.39 -15.69
CA THR A 530 22.04 -10.86 -16.21
C THR A 530 20.90 -10.69 -15.21
N ASN A 531 21.19 -10.52 -13.91
CA ASN A 531 20.21 -10.39 -12.85
C ASN A 531 19.95 -8.92 -12.49
N VAL A 532 19.25 -8.21 -13.37
CA VAL A 532 18.69 -6.88 -13.06
C VAL A 532 17.35 -7.05 -12.36
N GLY A 533 17.09 -6.21 -11.37
CA GLY A 533 15.88 -6.20 -10.57
C GLY A 533 15.53 -4.83 -10.00
N PHE A 534 14.37 -4.77 -9.37
CA PHE A 534 13.81 -3.61 -8.68
C PHE A 534 13.79 -3.87 -7.18
N TYR A 535 14.28 -2.93 -6.38
CA TYR A 535 14.40 -3.08 -4.94
C TYR A 535 13.68 -1.93 -4.25
N TYR A 536 12.79 -2.27 -3.32
CA TYR A 536 11.95 -1.35 -2.56
C TYR A 536 12.18 -1.59 -1.08
N LYS A 537 12.67 -0.56 -0.39
CA LYS A 537 12.90 -0.63 1.05
C LYS A 537 12.42 0.64 1.73
N GLY A 538 11.98 0.53 2.97
CA GLY A 538 11.57 1.70 3.71
C GLY A 538 11.13 1.43 5.14
N THR A 539 10.99 2.53 5.87
CA THR A 539 10.45 2.56 7.23
C THR A 539 9.40 3.65 7.32
N VAL A 540 8.33 3.38 8.08
CA VAL A 540 7.24 4.32 8.30
C VAL A 540 6.99 4.40 9.79
N SER A 541 6.83 5.62 10.29
CA SER A 541 6.43 5.93 11.65
C SER A 541 5.45 7.12 11.62
N LYS A 542 4.89 7.48 12.76
CA LYS A 542 3.94 8.61 12.86
C LYS A 542 4.47 9.95 12.40
N LYS A 543 5.76 10.20 12.62
CA LYS A 543 6.39 11.50 12.35
C LYS A 543 7.46 11.43 11.27
N ASN A 544 7.97 10.25 10.95
CA ASN A 544 9.02 10.08 9.96
C ASN A 544 8.68 8.93 9.00
N ALA A 545 8.97 9.10 7.72
CA ALA A 545 8.93 8.05 6.72
C ALA A 545 10.17 8.14 5.83
N GLU A 546 10.77 6.99 5.52
CA GLU A 546 11.89 6.88 4.60
C GLU A 546 11.60 5.73 3.64
N ALA A 547 11.73 5.96 2.34
CA ALA A 547 11.55 4.95 1.32
C ALA A 547 12.58 5.13 0.21
N THR A 548 13.09 4.02 -0.30
CA THR A 548 13.98 3.98 -1.46
C THR A 548 13.47 2.97 -2.45
N MET A 549 13.41 3.37 -3.71
CA MET A 549 13.28 2.50 -4.86
C MET A 549 14.61 2.51 -5.63
N SER A 550 15.08 1.34 -6.07
CA SER A 550 16.32 1.23 -6.83
C SER A 550 16.21 0.16 -7.92
N ILE A 551 16.99 0.34 -8.99
CA ILE A 551 17.15 -0.59 -10.10
C ILE A 551 18.62 -1.02 -10.10
N GLY A 552 18.89 -2.32 -10.12
CA GLY A 552 20.26 -2.84 -9.99
C GLY A 552 20.30 -4.36 -9.93
N ASN A 553 21.37 -4.93 -9.36
CA ASN A 553 21.48 -6.37 -9.09
C ASN A 553 21.47 -6.72 -7.59
N GLY A 554 21.13 -5.74 -6.74
CA GLY A 554 21.07 -5.89 -5.29
C GLY A 554 22.40 -5.64 -4.58
N GLU A 555 23.52 -5.64 -5.31
CA GLU A 555 24.83 -5.21 -4.82
C GLU A 555 25.22 -3.83 -5.37
N LYS A 556 24.90 -3.58 -6.64
CA LYS A 556 25.11 -2.32 -7.35
C LYS A 556 23.77 -1.78 -7.81
N ASP A 557 23.51 -0.52 -7.48
CA ASP A 557 22.40 0.23 -8.04
C ASP A 557 22.86 0.91 -9.34
N LEU A 558 22.06 0.83 -10.40
CA LEU A 558 22.16 1.68 -11.59
C LEU A 558 21.50 3.04 -11.35
N PHE A 559 20.39 3.02 -10.60
CA PHE A 559 19.55 4.17 -10.37
C PHE A 559 18.78 3.98 -9.06
N SER A 560 18.62 5.04 -8.28
CA SER A 560 17.79 5.04 -7.09
C SER A 560 17.03 6.35 -6.89
N VAL A 561 15.84 6.24 -6.31
CA VAL A 561 15.00 7.35 -5.88
C VAL A 561 14.69 7.17 -4.40
N GLY A 562 15.03 8.17 -3.61
CA GLY A 562 14.74 8.25 -2.18
C GLY A 562 13.68 9.30 -1.87
N LEU A 563 12.84 8.99 -0.89
CA LEU A 563 11.91 9.91 -0.26
C LEU A 563 12.11 9.84 1.26
N VAL A 564 12.35 10.98 1.88
CA VAL A 564 12.36 11.14 3.34
C VAL A 564 11.35 12.21 3.71
N ILE A 565 10.49 11.90 4.68
CA ILE A 565 9.52 12.83 5.27
C ILE A 565 9.80 12.85 6.77
N ASP A 566 10.01 14.04 7.33
CA ASP A 566 10.17 14.26 8.78
C ASP A 566 9.18 15.32 9.24
N ILE A 567 8.52 15.08 10.37
CA ILE A 567 7.54 15.98 10.97
C ILE A 567 7.85 16.17 12.45
N LYS A 568 7.96 17.44 12.85
CA LYS A 568 8.29 17.89 14.20
C LYS A 568 7.26 18.93 14.65
N ASP A 569 7.34 19.26 15.93
CA ASP A 569 6.56 20.36 16.46
C ASP A 569 7.19 21.67 15.98
N GLY A 570 6.36 22.62 15.56
CA GLY A 570 6.82 23.92 15.07
C GLY A 570 7.57 24.70 16.15
N SER A 571 8.47 25.57 15.71
CA SER A 571 9.28 26.41 16.59
C SER A 571 9.33 27.85 16.10
N ALA A 572 9.60 28.78 17.02
CA ALA A 572 9.79 30.19 16.68
C ALA A 572 10.88 30.37 15.61
N LEU A 573 10.62 31.26 14.66
CA LEU A 573 11.54 31.56 13.56
C LEU A 573 12.68 32.46 14.04
N ASP A 574 13.90 32.16 13.60
CA ASP A 574 15.09 32.98 13.84
C ASP A 574 15.37 33.85 12.61
N VAL A 575 14.66 34.97 12.51
CA VAL A 575 14.81 35.92 11.39
C VAL A 575 15.76 37.06 11.73
N ALA A 576 16.55 37.49 10.75
CA ALA A 576 17.38 38.68 10.87
C ALA A 576 16.48 39.90 11.18
N GLY A 577 16.86 40.71 12.17
CA GLY A 577 16.10 41.91 12.51
C GLY A 577 16.05 42.89 11.34
N LYS A 578 14.95 43.66 11.22
CA LYS A 578 14.70 44.61 10.12
C LYS A 578 15.90 45.51 9.77
N ASP A 579 16.64 45.99 10.76
CA ASP A 579 17.81 46.87 10.57
C ASP A 579 19.03 46.18 9.91
N SER A 580 19.01 44.85 9.79
CA SER A 580 20.08 44.04 9.19
C SER A 580 19.72 43.45 7.82
N ALA A 581 18.48 43.65 7.36
CA ALA A 581 17.99 43.20 6.07
C ALA A 581 18.08 44.32 5.00
N LEU A 582 18.07 43.94 3.72
CA LEU A 582 17.98 44.87 2.60
C LEU A 582 16.51 45.12 2.27
N GLU A 583 16.07 46.37 2.25
CA GLU A 583 14.70 46.72 1.87
C GLU A 583 14.48 46.42 0.38
N LEU A 584 13.42 45.67 0.08
CA LEU A 584 12.94 45.39 -1.27
C LEU A 584 11.66 46.20 -1.51
N ASP A 585 11.77 47.23 -2.36
CA ASP A 585 10.62 47.99 -2.84
C ASP A 585 10.44 47.70 -4.33
N LEU A 586 9.34 47.00 -4.68
CA LEU A 586 9.07 46.56 -6.04
C LEU A 586 8.85 47.73 -7.02
N ASP A 587 8.53 48.92 -6.51
CA ASP A 587 8.30 50.12 -7.33
C ASP A 587 9.54 51.03 -7.43
N ASP A 588 10.62 50.74 -6.69
CA ASP A 588 11.86 51.51 -6.69
C ASP A 588 13.03 50.72 -7.29
N ASP A 589 13.35 51.03 -8.55
CA ASP A 589 14.49 50.49 -9.28
C ASP A 589 15.83 50.63 -8.51
N MET A 590 15.96 51.63 -7.61
CA MET A 590 17.17 51.82 -6.82
C MET A 590 17.36 50.74 -5.75
N THR A 591 16.29 50.13 -5.25
CA THR A 591 16.39 49.01 -4.30
C THR A 591 16.89 47.75 -4.99
N TRP A 592 16.44 47.47 -6.22
CA TRP A 592 16.96 46.38 -7.05
C TRP A 592 18.45 46.55 -7.35
N ILE A 593 18.89 47.77 -7.69
CA ILE A 593 20.31 48.08 -7.89
C ILE A 593 21.13 47.84 -6.62
N ALA A 594 20.60 48.22 -5.46
CA ALA A 594 21.27 47.99 -4.17
C ALA A 594 21.38 46.49 -3.84
N ILE A 595 20.35 45.69 -4.13
CA ILE A 595 20.37 44.24 -3.95
C ILE A 595 21.39 43.59 -4.87
N ILE A 596 21.38 43.91 -6.18
CA ILE A 596 22.33 43.33 -7.15
C ILE A 596 23.78 43.60 -6.74
N LYS A 597 24.07 44.75 -6.14
CA LYS A 597 25.42 45.11 -5.65
C LYS A 597 25.87 44.25 -4.46
N GLU A 598 24.93 43.72 -3.68
CA GLU A 598 25.21 42.86 -2.52
C GLU A 598 25.21 41.36 -2.87
N VAL A 599 24.93 41.01 -4.14
CA VAL A 599 24.93 39.61 -4.58
C VAL A 599 26.34 39.01 -4.46
N ASP A 600 26.44 37.84 -3.86
CA ASP A 600 27.66 37.04 -3.77
C ASP A 600 27.90 36.32 -5.11
N ASP A 601 29.03 36.61 -5.75
CA ASP A 601 29.49 35.97 -6.98
C ASP A 601 30.34 34.72 -6.74
N GLU A 602 30.87 34.53 -5.52
CA GLU A 602 31.83 33.46 -5.24
C GLU A 602 31.17 32.24 -4.60
N THR A 603 30.21 32.42 -3.69
CA THR A 603 29.69 31.30 -2.89
C THR A 603 28.93 30.25 -3.72
N LEU A 604 28.00 30.65 -4.58
CA LEU A 604 27.28 29.70 -5.43
C LEU A 604 28.23 28.95 -6.39
N ALA A 605 29.16 29.67 -7.02
CA ALA A 605 30.14 29.08 -7.92
C ALA A 605 31.09 28.13 -7.17
N LYS A 606 31.50 28.49 -5.95
CA LYS A 606 32.28 27.63 -5.06
C LYS A 606 31.50 26.36 -4.70
N ASN A 607 30.23 26.46 -4.33
CA ASN A 607 29.41 25.29 -4.01
C ASN A 607 29.26 24.36 -5.23
N LEU A 608 29.08 24.93 -6.43
CA LEU A 608 29.07 24.15 -7.68
C LEU A 608 30.40 23.42 -7.91
N ARG A 609 31.55 24.08 -7.69
CA ARG A 609 32.87 23.43 -7.78
C ARG A 609 33.05 22.33 -6.74
N GLU A 610 32.62 22.56 -5.50
CA GLU A 610 32.64 21.55 -4.43
C GLU A 610 31.75 20.35 -4.77
N ALA A 611 30.61 20.61 -5.43
CA ALA A 611 29.72 19.57 -5.95
C ALA A 611 30.29 18.82 -7.18
N GLY A 612 31.41 19.28 -7.75
CA GLY A 612 32.08 18.63 -8.87
C GLY A 612 31.71 19.16 -10.26
N ALA A 613 31.06 20.32 -10.35
CA ALA A 613 30.80 20.99 -11.62
C ALA A 613 32.11 21.32 -12.36
N ASN A 614 32.08 21.29 -13.69
CA ASN A 614 33.20 21.76 -14.51
C ASN A 614 33.43 23.28 -14.28
N GLU A 615 34.68 23.70 -14.37
CA GLU A 615 35.10 25.09 -14.24
C GLU A 615 34.38 26.02 -15.23
N ASP A 616 34.09 25.55 -16.46
CA ASP A 616 33.34 26.36 -17.42
C ASP A 616 31.95 26.75 -16.92
N LEU A 617 31.25 25.84 -16.21
CA LEU A 617 29.93 26.12 -15.64
C LEU A 617 30.05 27.08 -14.46
N ALA A 618 31.00 26.84 -13.55
CA ALA A 618 31.24 27.73 -12.42
C ALA A 618 31.62 29.16 -12.89
N ALA A 619 32.52 29.26 -13.87
CA ALA A 619 32.93 30.53 -14.47
C ALA A 619 31.76 31.22 -15.19
N THR A 620 30.89 30.48 -15.87
CA THR A 620 29.69 31.07 -16.50
C THR A 620 28.76 31.71 -15.47
N VAL A 621 28.61 31.10 -14.29
CA VAL A 621 27.83 31.67 -13.18
C VAL A 621 28.47 32.95 -12.65
N GLU A 622 29.78 32.93 -12.41
CA GLU A 622 30.55 34.10 -11.97
C GLU A 622 30.46 35.26 -12.98
N GLU A 623 30.66 34.97 -14.27
CA GLU A 623 30.56 35.94 -15.36
C GLU A 623 29.14 36.53 -15.48
N GLY A 624 28.11 35.67 -15.34
CA GLY A 624 26.72 36.10 -15.36
C GLY A 624 26.41 37.08 -14.21
N ILE A 625 26.82 36.76 -12.98
CA ILE A 625 26.61 37.63 -11.82
C ILE A 625 27.42 38.93 -11.97
N ALA A 626 28.68 38.85 -12.40
CA ALA A 626 29.51 40.02 -12.66
C ALA A 626 28.91 40.94 -13.74
N TYR A 627 28.30 40.36 -14.78
CA TYR A 627 27.59 41.12 -15.81
C TYR A 627 26.41 41.88 -15.21
N PHE A 628 25.58 41.25 -14.38
CA PHE A 628 24.47 41.94 -13.69
C PHE A 628 24.96 43.06 -12.76
N LYS A 629 26.05 42.84 -12.00
CA LYS A 629 26.68 43.90 -11.20
C LYS A 629 27.15 45.07 -12.06
N SER A 630 27.76 44.80 -13.22
CA SER A 630 28.22 45.86 -14.12
C SER A 630 27.08 46.73 -14.66
N ILE A 631 25.89 46.15 -14.88
CA ILE A 631 24.68 46.90 -15.24
C ILE A 631 24.26 47.77 -14.04
N ALA A 632 24.24 47.21 -12.84
CA ALA A 632 23.88 47.95 -11.62
C ALA A 632 24.86 49.07 -11.26
N ASP A 633 26.12 49.00 -11.66
CA ASP A 633 27.12 50.07 -11.50
C ASP A 633 26.99 51.18 -12.55
N TYR A 634 26.40 50.87 -13.71
CA TYR A 634 26.13 51.86 -14.76
C TYR A 634 24.98 52.80 -14.38
N TYR A 635 23.98 52.29 -13.67
CA TYR A 635 22.85 53.04 -13.13
C TYR A 635 23.18 53.62 -11.74
#